data_AF-A0A838EH74-F1
#
_entry.id   AF-A0A838EH74-F1
#
_cell.length_a   1.000
_cell.length_b   1.000
_cell.length_c   1.000
_cell.angle_alpha   90.00
_cell.angle_beta   90.00
_cell.angle_gamma   90.00
#
_symmetry.space_group_name_H-M   'P 1'
#
loop_
_entity.id
_entity.type
_entity.pdbx_description
1 polymer ?
#
loop_
_entity_poly.entity_id
_entity_poly.type
_entity_poly.pdbx_seq_one_letter_code
_entity_poly.pdbx_strand_id
1 'polypeptide(L)'
;MASTLLIVALVLGTRSIATPTPAIAASKLTMLGADVSSLQHGEDLGAKYYYANGTQGDPLQILKDNGVNYIRLRIWVNPKSGYNNETKVLQFAKSVKAKGLKLLVDFHYSDTWADPGHQSKPAAWANHSISQLQTDVYNYTYGVCTALKAQGTTPDSVQIGNEINVGMLWPTGQVINSNFTNLGLLLKSGYNATKACNSGTQVIIHTADADSDAHARWFYDGIKAQGVKWDITGLSYYCYYHGPMSGMTNVVSDMISRYGKPAIIAETAYPFTTANADSEANVVSSSSPCSGYPATWTGQYNNFRDVLAAARAGGAIGVFYWEPTWIATTGNGWDPTNPASGDGWDNQALFGWTGGANPAIALFKP
;
A
#
# COMPACT_ATOMS: atom_id res chain seq x y z
N MET A 1 -84.63 16.46 20.79
CA MET A 1 -83.65 16.52 19.68
C MET A 1 -82.36 17.10 20.25
N ALA A 2 -81.42 16.23 20.62
CA ALA A 2 -80.13 16.63 21.18
C ALA A 2 -79.12 16.80 20.02
N SER A 3 -78.51 17.97 19.91
CA SER A 3 -77.49 18.27 18.90
C SER A 3 -76.10 18.00 19.48
N THR A 4 -75.38 17.06 18.87
CA THR A 4 -74.02 16.67 19.22
C THR A 4 -73.04 17.66 18.59
N LEU A 5 -72.20 18.30 19.41
CA LEU A 5 -71.12 19.19 19.00
C LEU A 5 -69.86 18.35 18.75
N LEU A 6 -69.35 18.34 17.50
CA LEU A 6 -68.13 17.65 17.11
C LEU A 6 -66.93 18.60 17.24
N ILE A 7 -66.01 18.31 18.17
CA ILE A 7 -64.74 19.05 18.33
C ILE A 7 -63.69 18.38 17.44
N VAL A 8 -63.18 19.12 16.45
CA VAL A 8 -62.06 18.71 15.61
C VAL A 8 -60.75 19.20 16.28
N ALA A 9 -59.93 18.26 16.74
CA ALA A 9 -58.60 18.54 17.27
C ALA A 9 -57.57 18.67 16.13
N LEU A 10 -56.90 19.81 16.06
CA LEU A 10 -55.87 20.11 15.07
C LEU A 10 -54.53 19.53 15.54
N VAL A 11 -53.99 18.52 14.85
CA VAL A 11 -52.67 17.94 15.13
C VAL A 11 -51.60 18.78 14.41
N LEU A 12 -50.85 19.57 15.19
CA LEU A 12 -49.65 20.29 14.72
C LEU A 12 -48.48 19.30 14.60
N GLY A 13 -48.18 18.88 13.37
CA GLY A 13 -47.00 18.06 13.07
C GLY A 13 -45.72 18.89 13.16
N THR A 14 -44.84 18.56 14.11
CA THR A 14 -43.49 19.11 14.21
C THR A 14 -42.62 18.56 13.08
N ARG A 15 -42.20 19.43 12.15
CA ARG A 15 -41.22 19.07 11.13
C ARG A 15 -39.82 19.11 11.76
N SER A 16 -39.22 17.94 11.97
CA SER A 16 -37.79 17.83 12.29
C SER A 16 -36.96 18.36 11.13
N ILE A 17 -36.30 19.50 11.33
CA ILE A 17 -35.29 20.02 10.41
C ILE A 17 -34.05 19.17 10.60
N ALA A 18 -33.78 18.26 9.66
CA ALA A 18 -32.51 17.55 9.62
C ALA A 18 -31.39 18.57 9.36
N THR A 19 -30.49 18.73 10.33
CA THR A 19 -29.24 19.48 10.13
C THR A 19 -28.39 18.74 9.10
N PRO A 20 -27.96 19.38 8.00
CA PRO A 20 -27.06 18.74 7.05
C PRO A 20 -25.75 18.38 7.75
N THR A 21 -25.34 17.12 7.61
CA THR A 21 -24.02 16.64 8.02
C THR A 21 -22.96 17.57 7.40
N PRO A 22 -21.98 18.08 8.17
CA PRO A 22 -20.95 18.92 7.58
C PRO A 22 -20.25 18.15 6.47
N ALA A 23 -20.30 18.70 5.25
CA ALA A 23 -19.53 18.17 4.14
C ALA A 23 -18.06 18.21 4.55
N ILE A 24 -17.46 17.03 4.75
CA ILE A 24 -16.03 16.90 4.96
C ILE A 24 -15.39 17.50 3.71
N ALA A 25 -14.68 18.62 3.84
CA ALA A 25 -13.89 19.16 2.75
C ALA A 25 -12.99 18.02 2.25
N ALA A 26 -13.11 17.65 0.97
CA ALA A 26 -12.39 16.50 0.43
C ALA A 26 -10.90 16.61 0.76
N SER A 27 -10.35 15.58 1.41
CA SER A 27 -8.94 15.56 1.80
C SER A 27 -8.06 15.73 0.57
N LYS A 28 -7.01 16.56 0.68
CA LYS A 28 -5.99 16.65 -0.35
C LYS A 28 -5.06 15.44 -0.20
N LEU A 29 -4.89 14.67 -1.28
CA LEU A 29 -3.83 13.64 -1.31
C LEU A 29 -2.47 14.34 -1.27
N THR A 30 -1.71 14.07 -0.21
CA THR A 30 -0.36 14.62 0.01
C THR A 30 0.72 13.57 -0.18
N MET A 31 0.39 12.28 -0.08
CA MET A 31 1.26 11.16 -0.41
C MET A 31 0.78 10.50 -1.70
N LEU A 32 1.27 11.01 -2.84
CA LEU A 32 0.98 10.48 -4.17
C LEU A 32 2.16 9.61 -4.57
N GLY A 33 2.01 8.30 -4.37
CA GLY A 33 3.13 7.38 -4.33
C GLY A 33 3.14 6.32 -5.41
N ALA A 34 4.31 5.74 -5.63
CA ALA A 34 4.51 4.55 -6.43
C ALA A 34 5.43 3.56 -5.69
N ASP A 35 5.05 2.29 -5.63
CA ASP A 35 5.99 1.21 -5.30
C ASP A 35 6.75 0.84 -6.57
N VAL A 36 8.07 0.99 -6.57
CA VAL A 36 8.89 0.70 -7.76
C VAL A 36 10.03 -0.24 -7.41
N SER A 37 9.79 -1.20 -6.52
CA SER A 37 10.91 -2.01 -6.01
C SER A 37 11.48 -2.99 -7.04
N SER A 38 10.70 -3.37 -8.07
CA SER A 38 11.21 -4.12 -9.23
C SER A 38 12.12 -3.29 -10.14
N LEU A 39 12.04 -1.96 -10.06
CA LEU A 39 12.60 -1.05 -11.07
C LEU A 39 14.11 -1.17 -11.18
N GLN A 40 14.82 -1.23 -10.04
CA GLN A 40 16.28 -1.34 -10.05
C GLN A 40 16.75 -2.61 -10.76
N HIS A 41 16.06 -3.72 -10.55
CA HIS A 41 16.40 -4.99 -11.20
C HIS A 41 16.10 -4.93 -12.71
N GLY A 42 14.96 -4.36 -13.08
CA GLY A 42 14.62 -4.11 -14.49
C GLY A 42 15.66 -3.24 -15.20
N GLU A 43 16.11 -2.15 -14.59
CA GLU A 43 17.15 -1.27 -15.14
C GLU A 43 18.51 -1.98 -15.25
N ASP A 44 18.91 -2.74 -14.23
CA ASP A 44 20.13 -3.57 -14.24
C ASP A 44 20.09 -4.62 -15.39
N LEU A 45 18.89 -5.03 -15.80
CA LEU A 45 18.63 -5.94 -16.93
C LEU A 45 18.36 -5.23 -18.28
N GLY A 46 18.41 -3.91 -18.32
CA GLY A 46 18.31 -3.12 -19.54
C GLY A 46 16.90 -2.64 -19.92
N ALA A 47 15.92 -2.71 -19.00
CA ALA A 47 14.62 -2.07 -19.19
C ALA A 47 14.79 -0.56 -19.47
N LYS A 48 13.96 -0.02 -20.36
CA LYS A 48 13.98 1.39 -20.75
C LYS A 48 12.57 1.95 -20.66
N TYR A 49 12.48 3.23 -20.31
CA TYR A 49 11.22 3.92 -20.10
C TYR A 49 11.18 5.20 -20.93
N TYR A 50 9.98 5.57 -21.36
CA TYR A 50 9.75 6.68 -22.26
C TYR A 50 8.55 7.51 -21.80
N TYR A 51 8.66 8.82 -21.95
CA TYR A 51 7.53 9.73 -21.83
C TYR A 51 6.47 9.43 -22.91
N ALA A 52 5.26 9.95 -22.73
CA ALA A 52 4.17 9.80 -23.70
C ALA A 52 4.50 10.32 -25.11
N ASN A 53 5.47 11.23 -25.24
CA ASN A 53 5.95 11.74 -26.53
C ASN A 53 7.05 10.87 -27.18
N GLY A 54 7.37 9.70 -26.60
CA GLY A 54 8.39 8.77 -27.09
C GLY A 54 9.83 9.11 -26.68
N THR A 55 10.06 10.18 -25.92
CA THR A 55 11.40 10.53 -25.42
C THR A 55 11.82 9.56 -24.32
N GLN A 56 13.00 8.96 -24.43
CA GLN A 56 13.53 8.11 -23.35
C GLN A 56 13.79 8.96 -22.10
N GLY A 57 13.42 8.44 -20.93
CA GLY A 57 13.60 9.13 -19.66
C GLY A 57 13.91 8.18 -18.53
N ASP A 58 14.44 8.75 -17.45
CA ASP A 58 14.57 8.05 -16.17
C ASP A 58 13.17 7.83 -15.58
N PRO A 59 12.79 6.59 -15.22
CA PRO A 59 11.43 6.26 -14.77
C PRO A 59 11.01 7.01 -13.50
N LEU A 60 11.91 7.23 -12.53
CA LEU A 60 11.60 8.02 -11.35
C LEU A 60 11.37 9.49 -11.72
N GLN A 61 12.09 10.02 -12.71
CA GLN A 61 11.84 11.37 -13.21
C GLN A 61 10.51 11.46 -13.96
N ILE A 62 10.18 10.48 -14.79
CA ILE A 62 8.88 10.40 -15.49
C ILE A 62 7.74 10.39 -14.46
N LEU A 63 7.83 9.55 -13.43
CA LEU A 63 6.85 9.49 -12.35
C LEU A 63 6.72 10.84 -11.63
N LYS A 64 7.86 11.45 -11.26
CA LYS A 64 7.89 12.76 -10.59
C LYS A 64 7.26 13.86 -11.46
N ASP A 65 7.62 13.92 -12.73
CA ASP A 65 7.09 14.87 -13.69
C ASP A 65 5.59 14.68 -13.92
N ASN A 66 5.04 13.54 -13.53
CA ASN A 66 3.61 13.24 -13.55
C ASN A 66 2.93 13.32 -12.17
N GLY A 67 3.60 13.87 -11.14
CA GLY A 67 2.99 14.22 -9.85
C GLY A 67 3.29 13.25 -8.72
N VAL A 68 4.01 12.15 -8.97
CA VAL A 68 4.49 11.27 -7.89
C VAL A 68 5.44 12.06 -7.00
N ASN A 69 5.24 11.99 -5.69
CA ASN A 69 6.06 12.67 -4.70
C ASN A 69 6.61 11.72 -3.62
N TYR A 70 6.25 10.44 -3.69
CA TYR A 70 6.64 9.40 -2.75
C TYR A 70 7.02 8.12 -3.50
N ILE A 71 8.10 7.48 -3.09
CA ILE A 71 8.50 6.16 -3.57
C ILE A 71 8.44 5.18 -2.41
N ARG A 72 7.70 4.08 -2.61
CA ARG A 72 7.68 2.92 -1.72
C ARG A 72 8.67 1.89 -2.23
N LEU A 73 9.47 1.34 -1.32
CA LEU A 73 10.41 0.25 -1.61
C LEU A 73 10.22 -0.86 -0.59
N ARG A 74 9.85 -2.06 -1.06
CA ARG A 74 9.87 -3.26 -0.23
C ARG A 74 11.30 -3.64 0.12
N ILE A 75 11.48 -4.16 1.33
CA ILE A 75 12.74 -4.71 1.80
C ILE A 75 12.52 -6.09 2.42
N TRP A 76 13.25 -7.06 1.89
CA TRP A 76 13.39 -8.43 2.36
C TRP A 76 14.70 -8.60 3.13
N VAL A 77 14.75 -9.59 4.02
CA VAL A 77 15.91 -9.79 4.91
C VAL A 77 17.07 -10.43 4.13
N ASN A 78 16.90 -11.65 3.61
CA ASN A 78 17.91 -12.36 2.83
C ASN A 78 17.35 -13.00 1.53
N PRO A 79 16.87 -12.19 0.59
CA PRO A 79 16.28 -12.70 -0.65
C PRO A 79 17.30 -13.37 -1.56
N LYS A 80 16.90 -14.50 -2.17
CA LYS A 80 17.77 -15.32 -3.03
C LYS A 80 18.20 -14.62 -4.31
N SER A 81 17.38 -13.72 -4.85
CA SER A 81 17.68 -12.94 -6.05
C SER A 81 18.78 -11.90 -5.85
N GLY A 82 19.09 -11.54 -4.60
CA GLY A 82 20.01 -10.45 -4.28
C GLY A 82 19.42 -9.05 -4.49
N TYR A 83 18.13 -8.93 -4.85
CA TYR A 83 17.38 -7.67 -4.96
C TYR A 83 16.39 -7.48 -3.80
N ASN A 84 15.96 -6.24 -3.57
CA ASN A 84 15.13 -5.85 -2.43
C ASN A 84 15.74 -6.16 -1.06
N ASN A 85 17.06 -6.40 -0.96
CA ASN A 85 17.76 -6.45 0.32
C ASN A 85 18.24 -5.06 0.75
N GLU A 86 18.79 -4.96 1.97
CA GLU A 86 19.32 -3.71 2.51
C GLU A 86 20.29 -3.00 1.56
N THR A 87 21.26 -3.72 0.99
CA THR A 87 22.25 -3.15 0.06
C THR A 87 21.60 -2.49 -1.15
N LYS A 88 20.65 -3.18 -1.79
CA LYS A 88 19.96 -2.69 -2.99
C LYS A 88 19.03 -1.53 -2.65
N VAL A 89 18.29 -1.60 -1.53
CA VAL A 89 17.44 -0.51 -1.05
C VAL A 89 18.27 0.74 -0.72
N LEU A 90 19.42 0.61 -0.04
CA LEU A 90 20.34 1.72 0.21
C LEU A 90 20.85 2.35 -1.10
N GLN A 91 21.22 1.53 -2.08
CA GLN A 91 21.65 2.01 -3.38
C GLN A 91 20.54 2.80 -4.08
N PHE A 92 19.35 2.23 -4.18
CA PHE A 92 18.24 2.83 -4.92
C PHE A 92 17.64 4.06 -4.22
N ALA A 93 17.64 4.08 -2.88
CA ALA A 93 17.22 5.24 -2.09
C ALA A 93 18.00 6.52 -2.43
N LYS A 94 19.28 6.41 -2.85
CA LYS A 94 20.05 7.57 -3.33
C LYS A 94 19.42 8.18 -4.58
N SER A 95 19.02 7.35 -5.55
CA SER A 95 18.34 7.80 -6.77
C SER A 95 16.99 8.46 -6.46
N VAL A 96 16.21 7.86 -5.55
CA VAL A 96 14.93 8.42 -5.08
C VAL A 96 15.14 9.81 -4.48
N LYS A 97 16.04 9.94 -3.49
CA LYS A 97 16.24 11.22 -2.77
C LYS A 97 16.95 12.27 -3.62
N ALA A 98 17.84 11.89 -4.53
CA ALA A 98 18.49 12.81 -5.47
C ALA A 98 17.46 13.51 -6.39
N LYS A 99 16.33 12.86 -6.66
CA LYS A 99 15.21 13.45 -7.40
C LYS A 99 14.27 14.26 -6.51
N GLY A 100 14.53 14.37 -5.21
CA GLY A 100 13.67 15.08 -4.27
C GLY A 100 12.34 14.37 -3.98
N LEU A 101 12.24 13.07 -4.28
CA LEU A 101 11.09 12.24 -3.92
C LEU A 101 11.21 11.82 -2.45
N LYS A 102 10.07 11.66 -1.77
CA LYS A 102 10.03 11.09 -0.43
C LYS A 102 10.20 9.57 -0.48
N LEU A 103 10.68 8.97 0.60
CA LEU A 103 10.95 7.53 0.69
C LEU A 103 10.09 6.87 1.77
N LEU A 104 9.36 5.82 1.38
CA LEU A 104 8.69 4.86 2.24
C LEU A 104 9.42 3.53 2.14
N VAL A 105 9.93 3.01 3.25
CA VAL A 105 10.54 1.67 3.28
C VAL A 105 9.57 0.67 3.88
N ASP A 106 9.22 -0.36 3.13
CA ASP A 106 8.26 -1.39 3.53
C ASP A 106 8.98 -2.68 3.96
N PHE A 107 9.04 -2.90 5.28
CA PHE A 107 9.67 -4.07 5.85
C PHE A 107 8.71 -5.26 5.83
N HIS A 108 8.97 -6.21 4.93
CA HIS A 108 8.22 -7.47 4.91
C HIS A 108 8.57 -8.38 6.09
N TYR A 109 9.77 -8.24 6.66
CA TYR A 109 10.31 -9.16 7.67
C TYR A 109 10.24 -10.64 7.23
N SER A 110 10.53 -10.88 5.95
CA SER A 110 10.64 -12.20 5.33
C SER A 110 11.82 -12.17 4.34
N ASP A 111 12.30 -13.34 3.92
CA ASP A 111 13.27 -13.46 2.83
C ASP A 111 12.61 -13.36 1.43
N THR A 112 11.27 -13.32 1.39
CA THR A 112 10.48 -13.26 0.16
C THR A 112 9.17 -12.49 0.42
N TRP A 113 8.20 -12.57 -0.48
CA TRP A 113 6.87 -12.00 -0.34
C TRP A 113 6.24 -12.27 1.03
N ALA A 114 5.59 -11.24 1.54
CA ALA A 114 4.78 -11.29 2.74
C ALA A 114 3.41 -10.70 2.38
N ASP A 115 2.36 -11.48 2.60
CA ASP A 115 0.99 -11.22 2.18
C ASP A 115 0.01 -11.91 3.19
N PRO A 116 -1.32 -11.80 3.04
CA PRO A 116 -2.26 -12.40 3.99
C PRO A 116 -2.17 -13.93 4.09
N GLY A 117 -1.61 -14.60 3.08
CA GLY A 117 -1.39 -16.05 3.04
C GLY A 117 0.03 -16.49 3.40
N HIS A 118 1.01 -15.59 3.35
CA HIS A 118 2.43 -15.89 3.58
C HIS A 118 3.09 -14.85 4.47
N GLN A 119 3.61 -15.26 5.63
CA GLN A 119 4.33 -14.38 6.55
C GLN A 119 5.52 -15.12 7.18
N SER A 120 6.22 -15.91 6.38
CA SER A 120 7.31 -16.77 6.85
C SER A 120 8.44 -15.95 7.50
N LYS A 121 9.01 -16.50 8.57
CA LYS A 121 10.25 -15.94 9.12
C LYS A 121 11.37 -16.04 8.09
N PRO A 122 12.31 -15.08 8.07
CA PRO A 122 13.60 -15.25 7.44
C PRO A 122 14.28 -16.52 7.95
N ALA A 123 15.06 -17.19 7.11
CA ALA A 123 15.77 -18.42 7.46
C ALA A 123 16.68 -18.21 8.69
N ALA A 124 17.29 -17.04 8.80
CA ALA A 124 18.14 -16.65 9.94
C ALA A 124 17.38 -16.60 11.28
N TRP A 125 16.05 -16.46 11.27
CA TRP A 125 15.21 -16.31 12.46
C TRP A 125 14.27 -17.50 12.68
N ALA A 126 14.40 -18.58 11.88
CA ALA A 126 13.45 -19.69 11.86
C ALA A 126 13.15 -20.26 13.26
N ASN A 127 14.20 -20.44 14.07
CA ASN A 127 14.14 -21.03 15.41
C ASN A 127 14.11 -19.99 16.55
N HIS A 128 13.98 -18.70 16.23
CA HIS A 128 13.98 -17.65 17.24
C HIS A 128 12.66 -17.62 18.02
N SER A 129 12.79 -17.49 19.34
CA SER A 129 11.69 -17.25 20.29
C SER A 129 11.09 -15.85 20.10
N ILE A 130 9.92 -15.58 20.70
CA ILE A 130 9.30 -14.25 20.65
C ILE A 130 10.20 -13.13 21.21
N SER A 131 11.05 -13.43 22.19
CA SER A 131 12.02 -12.45 22.73
C SER A 131 13.14 -12.13 21.73
N GLN A 132 13.66 -13.17 21.07
CA GLN A 132 14.64 -13.01 20.00
C GLN A 132 14.04 -12.26 18.81
N LEU A 133 12.83 -12.61 18.37
CA LEU A 133 12.17 -11.93 17.25
C LEU A 133 11.89 -10.45 17.52
N GLN A 134 11.58 -10.05 18.76
CA GLN A 134 11.50 -8.63 19.12
C GLN A 134 12.85 -7.93 18.91
N THR A 135 13.93 -8.59 19.33
CA THR A 135 15.30 -8.08 19.13
C THR A 135 15.67 -8.02 17.65
N ASP A 136 15.30 -9.04 16.87
CA ASP A 136 15.55 -9.09 15.42
C ASP A 136 14.81 -7.98 14.68
N VAL A 137 13.50 -7.82 14.94
CA VAL A 137 12.68 -6.75 14.36
C VAL A 137 13.26 -5.39 14.73
N TYR A 138 13.63 -5.18 16.00
CA TYR A 138 14.23 -3.93 16.44
C TYR A 138 15.56 -3.65 15.71
N ASN A 139 16.50 -4.59 15.76
CA ASN A 139 17.84 -4.42 15.22
C ASN A 139 17.82 -4.25 13.70
N TYR A 140 17.02 -5.05 12.99
CA TYR A 140 16.90 -4.96 11.54
C TYR A 140 16.32 -3.60 11.11
N THR A 141 15.21 -3.19 11.72
CA THR A 141 14.58 -1.89 11.41
C THR A 141 15.49 -0.72 11.74
N TYR A 142 16.14 -0.75 12.91
CA TYR A 142 17.05 0.30 13.34
C TYR A 142 18.30 0.37 12.45
N GLY A 143 18.85 -0.79 12.08
CA GLY A 143 20.03 -0.92 11.22
C GLY A 143 19.79 -0.29 9.84
N VAL A 144 18.77 -0.75 9.13
CA VAL A 144 18.41 -0.24 7.80
C VAL A 144 18.09 1.26 7.85
N CYS A 145 17.29 1.70 8.83
CA CYS A 145 16.96 3.12 8.98
C CYS A 145 18.20 3.98 9.26
N THR A 146 19.11 3.51 10.13
CA THR A 146 20.34 4.22 10.48
C THR A 146 21.30 4.28 9.30
N ALA A 147 21.42 3.20 8.52
CA ALA A 147 22.23 3.17 7.31
C ALA A 147 21.69 4.17 6.27
N LEU A 148 20.37 4.20 6.04
CA LEU A 148 19.72 5.19 5.16
C LEU A 148 19.96 6.62 5.65
N LYS A 149 19.83 6.87 6.95
CA LYS A 149 20.10 8.18 7.56
C LYS A 149 21.56 8.61 7.39
N ALA A 150 22.51 7.69 7.62
CA ALA A 150 23.94 7.96 7.53
C ALA A 150 24.37 8.36 6.10
N GLN A 151 23.71 7.82 5.07
CA GLN A 151 23.96 8.21 3.68
C GLN A 151 23.10 9.39 3.19
N GLY A 152 22.40 10.11 4.09
CA GLY A 152 21.59 11.27 3.74
C GLY A 152 20.23 10.96 3.10
N THR A 153 19.79 9.71 3.14
CA THR A 153 18.51 9.26 2.56
C THR A 153 17.53 8.79 3.64
N THR A 154 17.47 9.48 4.78
CA THR A 154 16.56 9.16 5.88
C THR A 154 15.14 8.90 5.35
N PRO A 155 14.50 7.76 5.71
CA PRO A 155 13.15 7.47 5.25
C PRO A 155 12.16 8.49 5.84
N ASP A 156 11.25 8.97 4.99
CA ASP A 156 10.16 9.85 5.39
C ASP A 156 9.07 9.03 6.12
N SER A 157 8.84 7.79 5.67
CA SER A 157 8.01 6.79 6.35
C SER A 157 8.67 5.41 6.34
N VAL A 158 8.27 4.57 7.29
CA VAL A 158 8.50 3.12 7.23
C VAL A 158 7.19 2.38 7.48
N GLN A 159 7.06 1.21 6.87
CA GLN A 159 5.96 0.29 7.11
C GLN A 159 6.48 -0.95 7.82
N ILE A 160 5.84 -1.31 8.94
CA ILE A 160 6.27 -2.40 9.82
C ILE A 160 5.38 -3.61 9.52
N GLY A 161 5.85 -4.46 8.60
CA GLY A 161 5.10 -5.60 8.07
C GLY A 161 4.30 -5.21 6.83
N ASN A 162 4.21 -6.14 5.87
CA ASN A 162 3.36 -5.99 4.69
C ASN A 162 2.12 -6.88 4.80
N GLU A 163 0.93 -6.30 4.61
CA GLU A 163 -0.37 -6.99 4.62
C GLU A 163 -0.50 -8.02 5.76
N ILE A 164 -0.24 -7.56 6.98
CA ILE A 164 -0.14 -8.41 8.17
C ILE A 164 -1.51 -8.77 8.76
N ASN A 165 -2.53 -8.97 7.92
CA ASN A 165 -3.92 -9.16 8.29
C ASN A 165 -4.07 -10.18 9.43
N VAL A 166 -3.28 -11.26 9.40
CA VAL A 166 -3.26 -12.33 10.42
C VAL A 166 -1.89 -12.47 11.11
N GLY A 167 -1.15 -11.36 11.21
CA GLY A 167 0.14 -11.25 11.89
C GLY A 167 1.34 -11.32 10.95
N MET A 168 2.53 -11.47 11.53
CA MET A 168 3.82 -11.52 10.81
C MET A 168 4.74 -12.56 11.45
N LEU A 169 5.83 -12.97 10.79
CA LEU A 169 6.84 -13.88 11.37
C LEU A 169 6.24 -15.19 11.92
N TRP A 170 5.45 -15.86 11.08
CA TRP A 170 4.69 -17.06 11.43
C TRP A 170 5.59 -18.26 11.77
N PRO A 171 5.13 -19.16 12.66
CA PRO A 171 3.86 -19.10 13.39
C PRO A 171 3.91 -18.21 14.64
N THR A 172 5.09 -17.70 15.03
CA THR A 172 5.26 -17.05 16.34
C THR A 172 4.51 -15.73 16.47
N GLY A 173 4.51 -14.89 15.44
CA GLY A 173 3.73 -13.65 15.42
C GLY A 173 2.38 -13.76 14.72
N GLN A 174 1.91 -14.99 14.43
CA GLN A 174 0.60 -15.23 13.84
C GLN A 174 -0.51 -14.93 14.87
N VAL A 175 -1.59 -14.29 14.43
CA VAL A 175 -2.77 -14.06 15.26
C VAL A 175 -3.68 -15.27 15.17
N ILE A 176 -3.73 -16.06 16.24
CA ILE A 176 -4.59 -17.24 16.37
C ILE A 176 -5.60 -16.99 17.48
N ASN A 177 -6.88 -17.30 17.25
CA ASN A 177 -7.97 -17.08 18.20
C ASN A 177 -8.05 -15.63 18.72
N SER A 178 -7.81 -14.65 17.84
CA SER A 178 -7.73 -13.21 18.19
C SER A 178 -6.70 -12.87 19.28
N ASN A 179 -5.67 -13.69 19.46
CA ASN A 179 -4.57 -13.37 20.36
C ASN A 179 -3.51 -12.51 19.65
N PHE A 180 -3.57 -11.20 19.89
CA PHE A 180 -2.65 -10.22 19.30
C PHE A 180 -1.34 -10.05 20.08
N THR A 181 -1.13 -10.76 21.19
CA THR A 181 -0.02 -10.50 22.12
C THR A 181 1.34 -10.48 21.43
N ASN A 182 1.67 -11.55 20.70
CA ASN A 182 2.97 -11.67 20.03
C ASN A 182 3.12 -10.65 18.90
N LEU A 183 2.08 -10.46 18.08
CA LEU A 183 2.08 -9.43 17.05
C LEU A 183 2.33 -8.04 17.66
N GLY A 184 1.64 -7.72 18.75
CA GLY A 184 1.79 -6.45 19.44
C GLY A 184 3.22 -6.21 19.95
N LEU A 185 3.89 -7.24 20.45
CA LEU A 185 5.31 -7.16 20.85
C LEU A 185 6.23 -6.84 19.67
N LEU A 186 6.02 -7.47 18.52
CA LEU A 186 6.81 -7.25 17.30
C LEU A 186 6.58 -5.84 16.75
N LEU A 187 5.33 -5.40 16.64
CA LEU A 187 4.99 -4.07 16.14
C LEU A 187 5.53 -2.95 17.04
N LYS A 188 5.47 -3.12 18.36
CA LYS A 188 6.12 -2.19 19.32
C LYS A 188 7.63 -2.12 19.10
N SER A 189 8.27 -3.24 18.81
CA SER A 189 9.71 -3.30 18.54
C SER A 189 10.09 -2.54 17.27
N GLY A 190 9.35 -2.74 16.17
CA GLY A 190 9.55 -2.01 14.90
C GLY A 190 9.28 -0.52 15.03
N TYR A 191 8.20 -0.13 15.72
CA TYR A 191 7.90 1.28 16.01
C TYR A 191 9.03 1.93 16.82
N ASN A 192 9.47 1.29 17.91
CA ASN A 192 10.52 1.84 18.78
C ASN A 192 11.86 1.97 18.03
N ALA A 193 12.24 0.99 17.23
CA ALA A 193 13.44 1.05 16.39
C ALA A 193 13.40 2.23 15.41
N THR A 194 12.26 2.44 14.77
CA THR A 194 12.06 3.58 13.87
C THR A 194 12.26 4.90 14.60
N LYS A 195 11.59 5.08 15.75
CA LYS A 195 11.68 6.32 16.52
C LYS A 195 13.06 6.55 17.12
N ALA A 196 13.79 5.49 17.46
CA ALA A 196 15.17 5.57 17.92
C ALA A 196 16.13 6.02 16.80
N CYS A 197 15.95 5.53 15.57
CA CYS A 197 16.72 5.97 14.41
C CYS A 197 16.41 7.45 14.05
N ASN A 198 15.13 7.79 13.94
CA ASN A 198 14.66 9.14 13.63
C ASN A 198 13.22 9.36 14.12
N SER A 199 13.03 10.20 15.13
CA SER A 199 11.72 10.45 15.75
C SER A 199 10.69 11.04 14.78
N GLY A 200 11.14 11.75 13.73
CA GLY A 200 10.29 12.34 12.70
C GLY A 200 9.79 11.37 11.62
N THR A 201 10.41 10.19 11.47
CA THR A 201 9.98 9.19 10.47
C THR A 201 8.62 8.62 10.88
N GLN A 202 7.65 8.65 9.96
CA GLN A 202 6.31 8.14 10.21
C GLN A 202 6.30 6.61 10.19
N VAL A 203 5.54 5.99 11.08
CA VAL A 203 5.36 4.53 11.15
C VAL A 203 3.98 4.15 10.62
N ILE A 204 3.96 3.30 9.61
CA ILE A 204 2.76 2.76 8.98
C ILE A 204 2.56 1.31 9.41
N ILE A 205 1.32 0.95 9.71
CA ILE A 205 0.88 -0.44 9.86
C ILE A 205 -0.09 -0.73 8.72
N HIS A 206 0.11 -1.85 8.01
CA HIS A 206 -0.54 -2.13 6.75
C HIS A 206 -1.31 -3.46 6.77
N THR A 207 -2.57 -3.44 6.34
CA THR A 207 -3.36 -4.65 6.07
C THR A 207 -4.08 -4.57 4.72
N ALA A 208 -4.45 -5.73 4.15
CA ALA A 208 -5.29 -5.81 2.96
C ALA A 208 -6.80 -5.71 3.26
N ASP A 209 -7.20 -5.02 4.33
CA ASP A 209 -8.58 -5.02 4.84
C ASP A 209 -9.43 -3.82 4.37
N ALA A 210 -9.21 -3.31 3.14
CA ALA A 210 -10.07 -2.25 2.57
C ALA A 210 -11.45 -2.75 2.11
N ASP A 211 -11.72 -4.05 2.30
CA ASP A 211 -12.92 -4.77 1.90
C ASP A 211 -14.06 -4.64 2.92
N SER A 212 -13.73 -4.51 4.21
CA SER A 212 -14.69 -4.65 5.31
C SER A 212 -14.28 -3.88 6.56
N ASP A 213 -15.19 -3.03 7.06
CA ASP A 213 -15.06 -2.37 8.36
C ASP A 213 -14.80 -3.40 9.47
N ALA A 214 -15.43 -4.58 9.41
CA ALA A 214 -15.31 -5.59 10.45
C ALA A 214 -13.91 -6.19 10.49
N HIS A 215 -13.32 -6.47 9.32
CA HIS A 215 -11.95 -7.01 9.22
C HIS A 215 -10.93 -5.98 9.69
N ALA A 216 -11.01 -4.75 9.17
CA ALA A 216 -10.12 -3.67 9.56
C ALA A 216 -10.23 -3.35 11.06
N ARG A 217 -11.45 -3.20 11.61
CA ARG A 217 -11.65 -2.96 13.04
C ARG A 217 -11.09 -4.10 13.90
N TRP A 218 -11.33 -5.36 13.53
CA TRP A 218 -10.82 -6.51 14.28
C TRP A 218 -9.30 -6.44 14.43
N PHE A 219 -8.59 -6.17 13.33
CA PHE A 219 -7.13 -6.05 13.36
C PHE A 219 -6.66 -4.83 14.16
N TYR A 220 -7.15 -3.63 13.82
CA TYR A 220 -6.65 -2.39 14.41
C TYR A 220 -7.09 -2.21 15.88
N ASP A 221 -8.26 -2.68 16.28
CA ASP A 221 -8.65 -2.78 17.70
C ASP A 221 -7.75 -3.79 18.43
N GLY A 222 -7.45 -4.92 17.79
CA GLY A 222 -6.56 -5.96 18.31
C GLY A 222 -5.18 -5.43 18.67
N ILE A 223 -4.49 -4.76 17.74
CA ILE A 223 -3.16 -4.19 18.02
C ILE A 223 -3.22 -3.02 19.00
N LYS A 224 -4.29 -2.20 18.95
CA LYS A 224 -4.48 -1.08 19.89
C LYS A 224 -4.63 -1.58 21.33
N ALA A 225 -5.36 -2.69 21.54
CA ALA A 225 -5.50 -3.32 22.85
C ALA A 225 -4.16 -3.83 23.41
N GLN A 226 -3.17 -4.12 22.56
CA GLN A 226 -1.81 -4.49 22.96
C GLN A 226 -0.88 -3.28 23.23
N GLY A 227 -1.42 -2.06 23.12
CA GLY A 227 -0.70 -0.81 23.29
C GLY A 227 0.24 -0.47 22.12
N VAL A 228 -0.01 -1.04 20.93
CA VAL A 228 0.77 -0.71 19.73
C VAL A 228 0.51 0.75 19.34
N LYS A 229 1.58 1.47 19.00
CA LYS A 229 1.54 2.82 18.44
C LYS A 229 1.88 2.74 16.95
N TRP A 230 1.23 3.59 16.18
CA TRP A 230 1.52 3.84 14.76
C TRP A 230 1.06 5.24 14.40
N ASP A 231 1.57 5.80 13.31
CA ASP A 231 1.27 7.16 12.89
C ASP A 231 0.22 7.19 11.76
N ILE A 232 0.30 6.25 10.80
CA ILE A 232 -0.58 6.19 9.63
C ILE A 232 -1.13 4.78 9.46
N THR A 233 -2.43 4.66 9.21
CA THR A 233 -3.09 3.40 8.85
C THR A 233 -2.93 3.14 7.35
N GLY A 234 -2.34 2.00 6.97
CA GLY A 234 -2.19 1.58 5.59
C GLY A 234 -3.21 0.50 5.22
N LEU A 235 -3.78 0.61 4.01
CA LEU A 235 -4.71 -0.36 3.47
C LEU A 235 -4.37 -0.72 2.01
N SER A 236 -4.43 -1.98 1.60
CA SER A 236 -4.42 -2.33 0.17
C SER A 236 -5.83 -2.25 -0.41
N TYR A 237 -5.95 -1.74 -1.63
CA TYR A 237 -7.21 -1.74 -2.38
C TYR A 237 -7.02 -2.16 -3.83
N TYR A 238 -7.53 -3.36 -4.15
CA TYR A 238 -7.69 -3.85 -5.51
C TYR A 238 -9.17 -4.18 -5.70
N CYS A 239 -9.89 -3.48 -6.59
CA CYS A 239 -11.34 -3.64 -6.67
C CYS A 239 -11.80 -5.06 -7.03
N TYR A 240 -10.94 -5.85 -7.68
CA TYR A 240 -11.19 -7.24 -8.05
C TYR A 240 -11.05 -8.23 -6.88
N TYR A 241 -10.49 -7.80 -5.74
CA TYR A 241 -10.41 -8.59 -4.50
C TYR A 241 -11.19 -7.96 -3.35
N HIS A 242 -11.17 -6.63 -3.23
CA HIS A 242 -11.66 -5.88 -2.06
C HIS A 242 -13.03 -5.23 -2.29
N GLY A 243 -13.73 -5.59 -3.36
CA GLY A 243 -15.09 -5.13 -3.62
C GLY A 243 -15.20 -3.67 -4.08
N PRO A 244 -16.38 -3.04 -3.98
CA PRO A 244 -16.65 -1.73 -4.57
C PRO A 244 -15.90 -0.60 -3.85
N MET A 245 -15.54 0.45 -4.59
CA MET A 245 -14.82 1.61 -4.05
C MET A 245 -15.58 2.36 -2.95
N SER A 246 -16.90 2.25 -2.91
CA SER A 246 -17.72 2.75 -1.80
C SER A 246 -17.44 2.01 -0.49
N GLY A 247 -17.15 0.70 -0.55
CA GLY A 247 -16.69 -0.08 0.60
C GLY A 247 -15.35 0.46 1.12
N MET A 248 -14.37 0.61 0.24
CA MET A 248 -13.07 1.22 0.58
C MET A 248 -13.21 2.63 1.15
N THR A 249 -14.07 3.47 0.57
CA THR A 249 -14.36 4.83 1.08
C THR A 249 -14.86 4.79 2.53
N ASN A 250 -15.76 3.85 2.84
CA ASN A 250 -16.31 3.68 4.19
C ASN A 250 -15.23 3.19 5.16
N VAL A 251 -14.45 2.17 4.78
CA VAL A 251 -13.38 1.63 5.61
C VAL A 251 -12.35 2.71 5.95
N VAL A 252 -11.90 3.48 4.95
CA VAL A 252 -10.95 4.59 5.16
C VAL A 252 -11.52 5.60 6.15
N SER A 253 -12.79 6.01 5.97
CA SER A 253 -13.47 6.96 6.86
C SER A 253 -13.58 6.43 8.30
N ASP A 254 -13.92 5.14 8.44
CA ASP A 254 -14.02 4.48 9.74
C ASP A 254 -12.67 4.43 10.45
N MET A 255 -11.61 3.98 9.76
CA MET A 255 -10.26 3.92 10.32
C MET A 255 -9.79 5.29 10.82
N ILE A 256 -10.02 6.35 10.05
CA ILE A 256 -9.65 7.71 10.43
C ILE A 256 -10.44 8.16 11.66
N SER A 257 -11.77 8.03 11.63
CA SER A 257 -12.64 8.51 12.72
C SER A 257 -12.43 7.74 14.03
N ARG A 258 -12.20 6.42 13.95
CA ARG A 258 -12.06 5.53 15.11
C ARG A 258 -10.71 5.62 15.78
N TYR A 259 -9.63 5.75 15.00
CA TYR A 259 -8.26 5.74 15.54
C TYR A 259 -7.63 7.13 15.63
N GLY A 260 -8.25 8.15 15.02
CA GLY A 260 -7.74 9.53 15.01
C GLY A 260 -6.40 9.65 14.29
N LYS A 261 -6.17 8.80 13.29
CA LYS A 261 -4.91 8.70 12.54
C LYS A 261 -5.19 8.89 11.05
N PRO A 262 -4.28 9.53 10.29
CA PRO A 262 -4.37 9.53 8.84
C PRO A 262 -4.37 8.11 8.28
N ALA A 263 -5.02 7.94 7.12
CA ALA A 263 -4.99 6.69 6.38
C ALA A 263 -4.46 6.88 4.95
N ILE A 264 -3.84 5.83 4.40
CA ILE A 264 -3.43 5.75 2.99
C ILE A 264 -3.93 4.46 2.37
N ILE A 265 -4.13 4.50 1.04
CA ILE A 265 -4.12 3.29 0.23
C ILE A 265 -2.67 3.00 -0.11
N ALA A 266 -2.08 1.98 0.53
CA ALA A 266 -0.66 1.62 0.40
C ALA A 266 -0.38 0.82 -0.88
N GLU A 267 -1.39 0.13 -1.41
CA GLU A 267 -1.29 -0.57 -2.69
C GLU A 267 -2.59 -0.49 -3.48
N THR A 268 -2.46 -0.24 -4.77
CA THR A 268 -3.53 -0.38 -5.76
C THR A 268 -2.92 -0.52 -7.15
N ALA A 269 -3.54 -1.30 -8.03
CA ALA A 269 -3.17 -1.41 -9.43
C ALA A 269 -4.39 -1.86 -10.25
N TYR A 270 -4.29 -1.75 -11.57
CA TYR A 270 -5.34 -2.21 -12.47
C TYR A 270 -4.78 -2.62 -13.83
N PRO A 271 -5.26 -3.70 -14.46
CA PRO A 271 -4.74 -4.13 -15.74
C PRO A 271 -5.17 -3.20 -16.88
N PHE A 272 -4.23 -2.88 -17.78
CA PHE A 272 -4.48 -2.17 -19.03
C PHE A 272 -4.69 -3.12 -20.23
N THR A 273 -4.52 -4.43 -20.04
CA THR A 273 -4.70 -5.47 -21.07
C THR A 273 -4.96 -6.83 -20.42
N THR A 274 -5.56 -7.76 -21.17
CA THR A 274 -5.69 -9.18 -20.75
C THR A 274 -4.55 -10.07 -21.27
N ALA A 275 -3.68 -9.53 -22.13
CA ALA A 275 -2.57 -10.27 -22.70
C ALA A 275 -1.41 -10.37 -21.70
N ASN A 276 -0.60 -11.43 -21.82
CA ASN A 276 0.65 -11.59 -21.07
C ASN A 276 1.82 -11.15 -21.96
N ALA A 277 2.79 -10.45 -21.37
CA ALA A 277 4.00 -10.05 -22.10
C ALA A 277 5.05 -11.16 -22.17
N ASP A 278 5.06 -12.07 -21.19
CA ASP A 278 6.03 -13.15 -21.08
C ASP A 278 5.37 -14.51 -20.80
N SER A 279 6.16 -15.50 -20.37
CA SER A 279 5.70 -16.86 -20.09
C SER A 279 4.98 -17.01 -18.74
N GLU A 280 5.06 -16.01 -17.86
CA GLU A 280 4.35 -15.99 -16.60
C GLU A 280 2.90 -15.59 -16.82
N ALA A 281 1.99 -16.22 -16.08
CA ALA A 281 0.59 -15.85 -16.14
C ALA A 281 0.34 -14.61 -15.29
N ASN A 282 -0.28 -13.58 -15.86
CA ASN A 282 -0.72 -12.43 -15.07
C ASN A 282 -1.76 -12.84 -14.02
N VAL A 283 -1.65 -12.26 -12.81
CA VAL A 283 -2.54 -12.54 -11.67
C VAL A 283 -4.00 -12.15 -11.94
N VAL A 284 -4.22 -11.22 -12.87
CA VAL A 284 -5.54 -10.78 -13.34
C VAL A 284 -5.56 -10.78 -14.86
N SER A 285 -6.38 -11.63 -15.46
CA SER A 285 -6.54 -11.77 -16.92
C SER A 285 -7.97 -11.55 -17.41
N SER A 286 -8.90 -11.17 -16.51
CA SER A 286 -10.28 -10.84 -16.87
C SER A 286 -10.33 -9.60 -17.76
N SER A 287 -11.20 -9.61 -18.79
CA SER A 287 -11.43 -8.45 -19.67
C SER A 287 -12.18 -7.31 -18.99
N SER A 288 -12.82 -7.57 -17.85
CA SER A 288 -13.44 -6.55 -17.00
C SER A 288 -13.31 -7.00 -15.54
N PRO A 289 -12.12 -6.84 -14.91
CA PRO A 289 -11.88 -7.29 -13.53
C PRO A 289 -12.84 -6.66 -12.52
N CYS A 290 -13.30 -5.44 -12.81
CA CYS A 290 -14.28 -4.71 -12.00
C CYS A 290 -15.36 -4.13 -12.94
N SER A 291 -16.60 -4.05 -12.45
CA SER A 291 -17.71 -3.52 -13.23
C SER A 291 -17.44 -2.08 -13.68
N GLY A 292 -17.62 -1.80 -14.96
CA GLY A 292 -17.41 -0.47 -15.56
C GLY A 292 -15.96 -0.16 -15.97
N TYR A 293 -15.01 -1.05 -15.70
CA TYR A 293 -13.59 -0.85 -16.01
C TYR A 293 -13.06 -2.03 -16.85
N PRO A 294 -13.09 -1.94 -18.20
CA PRO A 294 -12.49 -2.97 -19.03
C PRO A 294 -10.96 -2.94 -18.94
N ALA A 295 -10.28 -4.09 -19.03
CA ALA A 295 -8.82 -4.20 -19.03
C ALA A 295 -8.22 -3.59 -20.31
N THR A 296 -8.12 -2.26 -20.31
CA THR A 296 -7.70 -1.38 -21.41
C THR A 296 -7.00 -0.17 -20.80
N TRP A 297 -6.22 0.58 -21.59
CA TRP A 297 -5.59 1.81 -21.12
C TRP A 297 -6.61 2.81 -20.54
N THR A 298 -7.74 2.98 -21.22
CA THR A 298 -8.86 3.83 -20.75
C THR A 298 -9.50 3.28 -19.47
N GLY A 299 -9.65 1.97 -19.34
CA GLY A 299 -10.23 1.36 -18.14
C GLY A 299 -9.30 1.45 -16.93
N GLN A 300 -8.00 1.23 -17.10
CA GLN A 300 -6.99 1.46 -16.07
C GLN A 300 -6.97 2.94 -15.64
N TYR A 301 -7.00 3.88 -16.59
CA TYR A 301 -7.13 5.30 -16.29
C TYR A 301 -8.39 5.61 -15.47
N ASN A 302 -9.55 5.15 -15.93
CA ASN A 302 -10.82 5.41 -15.25
C ASN A 302 -10.84 4.79 -13.85
N ASN A 303 -10.34 3.56 -13.70
CA ASN A 303 -10.26 2.90 -12.42
C ASN A 303 -9.36 3.67 -11.45
N PHE A 304 -8.13 4.00 -11.86
CA PHE A 304 -7.20 4.69 -10.99
C PHE A 304 -7.68 6.10 -10.61
N ARG A 305 -8.28 6.84 -11.56
CA ARG A 305 -8.93 8.13 -11.30
C ARG A 305 -10.00 8.01 -10.20
N ASP A 306 -10.83 6.97 -10.30
CA ASP A 306 -11.94 6.77 -9.38
C ASP A 306 -11.47 6.24 -8.02
N VAL A 307 -10.39 5.43 -7.97
CA VAL A 307 -9.71 5.07 -6.71
C VAL A 307 -9.19 6.32 -6.00
N LEU A 308 -8.49 7.22 -6.71
CA LEU A 308 -8.01 8.47 -6.14
C LEU A 308 -9.16 9.33 -5.61
N ALA A 309 -10.29 9.39 -6.33
CA ALA A 309 -11.49 10.11 -5.89
C ALA A 309 -12.14 9.48 -4.66
N ALA A 310 -12.30 8.16 -4.64
CA ALA A 310 -12.87 7.41 -3.52
C ALA A 310 -12.00 7.51 -2.26
N ALA A 311 -10.68 7.37 -2.39
CA ALA A 311 -9.75 7.57 -1.29
C ALA A 311 -9.85 8.99 -0.70
N ARG A 312 -9.92 10.03 -1.55
CA ARG A 312 -10.15 11.42 -1.11
C ARG A 312 -11.48 11.60 -0.40
N ALA A 313 -12.55 10.99 -0.91
CA ALA A 313 -13.87 11.03 -0.30
C ALA A 313 -13.88 10.36 1.07
N GLY A 314 -13.08 9.30 1.26
CA GLY A 314 -12.90 8.63 2.55
C GLY A 314 -12.01 9.40 3.53
N GLY A 315 -11.34 10.46 3.07
CA GLY A 315 -10.42 11.27 3.88
C GLY A 315 -8.98 10.78 3.88
N ALA A 316 -8.61 9.81 3.04
CA ALA A 316 -7.22 9.37 2.93
C ALA A 316 -6.29 10.55 2.60
N ILE A 317 -5.05 10.47 3.08
CA ILE A 317 -4.00 11.45 2.76
C ILE A 317 -3.10 10.98 1.62
N GLY A 318 -3.27 9.74 1.14
CA GLY A 318 -2.38 9.18 0.13
C GLY A 318 -2.91 7.94 -0.57
N VAL A 319 -2.37 7.72 -1.77
CA VAL A 319 -2.57 6.54 -2.60
C VAL A 319 -1.23 6.20 -3.25
N PHE A 320 -0.85 4.93 -3.17
CA PHE A 320 0.36 4.39 -3.76
C PHE A 320 -0.03 3.37 -4.84
N TYR A 321 0.40 3.64 -6.08
CA TYR A 321 0.25 2.67 -7.16
C TYR A 321 1.32 1.59 -7.00
N TRP A 322 0.91 0.33 -7.01
CA TRP A 322 1.82 -0.79 -6.82
C TRP A 322 2.45 -1.18 -8.16
N GLU A 323 3.79 -1.15 -8.21
CA GLU A 323 4.61 -1.58 -9.35
C GLU A 323 4.22 -0.97 -10.70
N PRO A 324 4.09 0.38 -10.82
CA PRO A 324 3.75 0.99 -12.10
C PRO A 324 4.87 0.81 -13.13
N THR A 325 6.09 0.44 -12.73
CA THR A 325 7.27 0.29 -13.58
C THR A 325 7.64 -1.15 -13.88
N TRP A 326 6.93 -2.13 -13.33
CA TRP A 326 7.25 -3.55 -13.56
C TRP A 326 6.74 -3.95 -14.94
N ILE A 327 7.64 -3.81 -15.92
CA ILE A 327 7.40 -4.26 -17.28
C ILE A 327 8.16 -5.57 -17.47
N ALA A 328 7.56 -6.48 -18.25
CA ALA A 328 8.18 -7.76 -18.56
C ALA A 328 9.58 -7.57 -19.15
N THR A 329 10.56 -7.99 -18.36
CA THR A 329 11.99 -7.90 -18.66
C THR A 329 12.58 -9.24 -18.26
N THR A 330 13.25 -9.93 -19.19
CA THR A 330 13.78 -11.27 -18.94
C THR A 330 14.69 -11.27 -17.71
N GLY A 331 14.35 -12.08 -16.71
CA GLY A 331 15.05 -12.19 -15.44
C GLY A 331 14.48 -11.31 -14.32
N ASN A 332 13.59 -10.35 -14.62
CA ASN A 332 12.93 -9.49 -13.63
C ASN A 332 11.59 -10.07 -13.18
N GLY A 333 11.57 -11.35 -12.79
CA GLY A 333 10.35 -12.07 -12.43
C GLY A 333 9.93 -11.92 -10.98
N TRP A 334 8.75 -12.45 -10.67
CA TRP A 334 8.14 -12.35 -9.33
C TRP A 334 8.79 -13.27 -8.30
N ASP A 335 9.31 -14.44 -8.70
CA ASP A 335 9.84 -15.43 -7.76
C ASP A 335 11.34 -15.17 -7.52
N PRO A 336 11.74 -14.69 -6.32
CA PRO A 336 13.15 -14.40 -6.04
C PRO A 336 14.04 -15.65 -6.00
N THR A 337 13.46 -16.85 -6.01
CA THR A 337 14.18 -18.13 -6.01
C THR A 337 14.34 -18.72 -7.42
N ASN A 338 13.62 -18.19 -8.40
CA ASN A 338 13.65 -18.65 -9.78
C ASN A 338 14.03 -17.51 -10.74
N PRO A 339 15.28 -17.44 -11.22
CA PRO A 339 15.71 -16.40 -12.15
C PRO A 339 15.06 -16.51 -13.54
N ALA A 340 14.36 -17.62 -13.83
CA ALA A 340 13.58 -17.80 -15.05
C ALA A 340 12.09 -17.47 -14.85
N SER A 341 11.66 -17.06 -13.65
CA SER A 341 10.29 -16.57 -13.46
C SER A 341 10.06 -15.31 -14.29
N GLY A 342 8.84 -15.14 -14.78
CA GLY A 342 8.41 -13.91 -15.44
C GLY A 342 7.66 -12.98 -14.50
N ASP A 343 7.10 -11.94 -15.06
CA ASP A 343 6.37 -10.90 -14.35
C ASP A 343 4.86 -11.18 -14.36
N GLY A 344 4.30 -11.57 -13.21
CA GLY A 344 2.86 -11.84 -13.07
C GLY A 344 1.99 -10.58 -13.00
N TRP A 345 2.56 -9.39 -13.16
CA TRP A 345 1.88 -8.10 -13.05
C TRP A 345 2.18 -7.15 -14.21
N ASP A 346 2.82 -7.64 -15.27
CA ASP A 346 3.26 -6.85 -16.42
C ASP A 346 2.10 -6.07 -17.07
N ASN A 347 0.89 -6.63 -17.00
CA ASN A 347 -0.30 -6.05 -17.60
C ASN A 347 -0.94 -4.95 -16.75
N GLN A 348 -0.41 -4.67 -15.55
CA GLN A 348 -0.92 -3.66 -14.62
C GLN A 348 0.02 -2.46 -14.45
N ALA A 349 1.18 -2.46 -15.09
CA ALA A 349 2.08 -1.32 -15.08
C ALA A 349 1.44 -0.04 -15.64
N LEU A 350 2.01 1.12 -15.30
CA LEU A 350 1.71 2.42 -15.94
C LEU A 350 2.66 2.71 -17.11
N PHE A 351 3.36 1.70 -17.60
CA PHE A 351 4.11 1.70 -18.83
C PHE A 351 3.69 0.48 -19.65
N GLY A 352 3.56 0.64 -20.96
CA GLY A 352 3.44 -0.50 -21.86
C GLY A 352 4.74 -1.32 -21.91
N TRP A 353 4.71 -2.52 -22.48
CA TRP A 353 5.83 -3.45 -22.48
C TRP A 353 7.09 -2.96 -23.23
N THR A 354 6.96 -1.96 -24.10
CA THR A 354 8.09 -1.26 -24.73
C THR A 354 8.63 -0.10 -23.89
N GLY A 355 8.10 0.11 -22.68
CA GLY A 355 8.47 1.18 -21.76
C GLY A 355 7.74 2.50 -21.97
N GLY A 356 6.76 2.58 -22.88
CA GLY A 356 6.02 3.83 -23.14
C GLY A 356 5.00 4.14 -22.05
N ALA A 357 5.03 5.35 -21.49
CA ALA A 357 4.13 5.76 -20.41
C ALA A 357 2.64 5.69 -20.81
N ASN A 358 1.83 5.11 -19.93
CA ASN A 358 0.38 5.02 -20.02
C ASN A 358 -0.29 6.33 -19.57
N PRO A 359 -1.39 6.81 -20.19
CA PRO A 359 -2.13 8.00 -19.76
C PRO A 359 -2.49 8.05 -18.28
N ALA A 360 -2.71 6.89 -17.64
CA ALA A 360 -3.00 6.81 -16.21
C ALA A 360 -1.88 7.37 -15.33
N ILE A 361 -0.62 7.42 -15.81
CA ILE A 361 0.48 8.03 -15.08
C ILE A 361 0.24 9.51 -14.76
N ALA A 362 -0.49 10.22 -15.62
CA ALA A 362 -0.75 11.66 -15.44
C ALA A 362 -1.70 11.96 -14.27
N LEU A 363 -2.41 10.94 -13.75
CA LEU A 363 -3.41 11.09 -12.67
C LEU A 363 -2.82 11.42 -11.30
N PHE A 364 -1.50 11.28 -11.12
CA PHE A 364 -0.87 11.78 -9.89
C PHE A 364 -0.78 13.31 -9.87
N LYS A 365 -0.94 14.02 -11.01
CA LYS A 365 -1.07 15.48 -10.98
C LYS A 365 -2.46 15.86 -10.44
N PRO A 366 -2.53 16.71 -9.41
CA PRO A 366 -3.80 17.20 -8.89
C PRO A 366 -4.56 18.10 -9.86
#